data_AF-A0A7S2L9H3-F1
#
_entry.id   AF-A0A7S2L9H3-F1
#
_cell.length_a   1.000
_cell.length_b   1.000
_cell.length_c   1.000
_cell.angle_alpha   90.00
_cell.angle_beta   90.00
_cell.angle_gamma   90.00
#
_symmetry.space_group_name_H-M   'P 1'
#
loop_
_entity.id
_entity.type
_entity.pdbx_description
1 polymer ?
#
loop_
_entity_poly.entity_id
_entity_poly.type
_entity_poly.pdbx_seq_one_letter_code
_entity_poly.pdbx_strand_id
1 'polypeptide(L)'
;VISVNTALSSSPRGLRNLGNTCYLNSQLQCQYHIPLIRNLIIKGALNNGNNGECNDDNDSSGLQSVFESMENSRGTSASSSVSTYTLCRKLGINVYEQQDA
;
A
#
# COMPACT_ATOMS: atom_id res chain seq x y z
N VAL A 1 -27.23 20.91 11.66
CA VAL A 1 -25.92 21.39 11.17
C VAL A 1 -24.89 20.34 11.55
N ILE A 2 -24.61 19.39 10.66
CA ILE A 2 -23.67 18.30 10.95
C ILE A 2 -22.28 18.88 10.76
N SER A 3 -21.52 18.95 11.85
CA SER A 3 -20.12 19.37 11.84
C SER A 3 -19.32 18.31 11.08
N VAL A 4 -19.09 18.54 9.78
CA VAL A 4 -18.12 17.77 9.00
C VAL A 4 -16.75 18.16 9.56
N ASN A 5 -16.19 17.28 10.40
CA ASN A 5 -14.78 17.35 10.76
C ASN A 5 -13.98 17.32 9.46
N THR A 6 -13.53 18.48 9.00
CA THR A 6 -12.47 18.64 8.01
C THR A 6 -11.16 18.17 8.66
N ALA A 7 -11.05 16.87 8.96
CA ALA A 7 -9.75 16.24 8.96
C ALA A 7 -9.18 16.56 7.58
N LEU A 8 -8.08 17.34 7.54
CA LEU A 8 -7.42 17.75 6.31
C LEU A 8 -7.53 16.61 5.31
N SER A 9 -8.13 16.87 4.15
CA SER A 9 -8.27 15.92 3.06
C SER A 9 -6.87 15.57 2.54
N SER A 10 -6.15 14.76 3.32
CA SER A 10 -4.84 14.24 2.98
C SER A 10 -5.09 13.18 1.94
N SER A 11 -5.17 13.63 0.69
CA SER A 11 -5.22 12.76 -0.46
C SER A 11 -4.06 11.77 -0.34
N PRO A 12 -4.31 10.45 -0.50
CA PRO A 12 -3.25 9.48 -0.43
C PRO A 12 -2.17 9.82 -1.45
N ARG A 13 -0.91 9.60 -1.07
CA ARG A 13 0.24 9.92 -1.91
C ARG A 13 0.27 9.02 -3.13
N GLY A 14 0.84 9.53 -4.21
CA GLY A 14 1.14 8.75 -5.41
C GLY A 14 2.16 7.64 -5.12
N LEU A 15 2.12 6.61 -5.97
CA LEU A 15 3.10 5.52 -5.95
C LEU A 15 4.27 5.86 -6.89
N ARG A 16 5.48 5.54 -6.46
CA ARG A 16 6.68 5.70 -7.29
C ARG A 16 6.62 4.74 -8.46
N ASN A 17 6.80 5.23 -9.69
CA ASN A 17 7.00 4.35 -10.83
C ASN A 17 8.42 3.76 -10.78
N LEU A 18 8.54 2.42 -10.81
CA LEU A 18 9.84 1.72 -10.74
C LEU A 18 10.39 1.36 -12.13
N GLY A 19 9.62 1.65 -13.19
CA GLY A 19 9.93 1.33 -14.58
C GLY A 19 8.65 1.33 -15.39
N ASN A 20 8.23 0.15 -15.83
CA ASN A 20 6.97 -0.12 -16.52
C ASN A 20 5.84 -0.54 -15.57
N THR A 21 5.86 -0.06 -14.31
CA THR A 21 4.92 -0.50 -13.25
C THR A 21 3.70 0.43 -13.10
N CYS A 22 3.39 1.26 -14.09
CA CYS A 22 2.26 2.19 -14.02
C CYS A 22 0.89 1.47 -13.98
N TYR A 23 0.77 0.30 -14.62
CA TYR A 23 -0.41 -0.56 -14.54
C TYR A 23 -0.69 -0.94 -13.08
N LEU A 24 0.34 -1.45 -12.39
CA LEU A 24 0.27 -1.86 -11.00
C LEU A 24 -0.04 -0.68 -10.09
N ASN A 25 0.61 0.47 -10.32
CA ASN A 25 0.36 1.67 -9.52
C ASN A 25 -1.11 2.13 -9.63
N SER A 26 -1.70 2.04 -10.82
CA SER A 26 -3.10 2.41 -11.05
C SER A 26 -4.05 1.45 -10.33
N GLN A 27 -3.83 0.14 -10.45
CA GLN A 27 -4.60 -0.88 -9.76
C GLN A 27 -4.55 -0.73 -8.24
N LEU A 28 -3.36 -0.51 -7.66
CA LEU A 28 -3.17 -0.35 -6.22
C LEU A 28 -3.89 0.88 -5.68
N GLN A 29 -3.85 2.01 -6.40
CA GLN A 29 -4.59 3.21 -6.04
C GLN A 29 -6.10 2.98 -6.10
N CYS A 30 -6.61 2.30 -7.14
CA CYS A 30 -8.03 1.94 -7.24
C CYS A 30 -8.48 1.06 -6.06
N GLN A 31 -7.70 0.04 -5.71
CA GLN A 31 -8.00 -0.86 -4.59
C GLN A 31 -7.93 -0.15 -3.24
N TYR A 32 -6.93 0.70 -3.01
CA TYR A 32 -6.77 1.45 -1.76
C TYR A 32 -7.96 2.39 -1.51
N HIS A 33 -8.52 2.98 -2.56
CA HIS A 33 -9.69 3.85 -2.47
C HIS A 33 -11.00 3.12 -2.13
N ILE A 34 -11.04 1.78 -2.17
CA ILE A 34 -12.19 0.98 -1.71
C ILE A 34 -12.01 0.71 -0.21
N PRO A 35 -12.76 1.35 0.70
CA PRO A 35 -12.50 1.28 2.14
C PRO A 35 -12.59 -0.14 2.71
N LEU A 36 -13.47 -0.98 2.18
CA LEU A 36 -13.60 -2.38 2.57
C LEU A 36 -12.31 -3.16 2.29
N ILE A 37 -11.77 -3.05 1.07
CA ILE A 37 -10.54 -3.73 0.63
C ILE A 37 -9.36 -3.24 1.46
N ARG A 38 -9.20 -1.92 1.58
CA ARG A 38 -8.14 -1.30 2.37
C ARG A 38 -8.15 -1.78 3.83
N ASN A 39 -9.32 -1.76 4.48
CA ASN A 39 -9.43 -2.20 5.86
C ASN A 39 -9.14 -3.70 6.00
N LEU A 40 -9.55 -4.53 5.04
CA LEU A 40 -9.26 -5.95 5.03
C LEU A 40 -7.76 -6.21 4.90
N ILE A 41 -7.05 -5.50 4.01
CA ILE A 41 -5.61 -5.68 3.79
C ILE A 41 -4.80 -5.20 5.00
N ILE A 42 -5.14 -4.03 5.58
CA ILE A 42 -4.41 -3.46 6.72
C ILE A 42 -4.72 -4.23 8.03
N LYS A 43 -6.00 -4.56 8.28
CA LYS A 43 -6.42 -5.19 9.55
C LYS A 43 -6.43 -6.71 9.50
N GLY A 44 -6.67 -7.31 8.34
CA GLY A 44 -6.75 -8.77 8.17
C GLY A 44 -5.43 -9.48 8.45
N ALA A 45 -4.30 -8.79 8.29
CA ALA A 45 -2.99 -9.29 8.68
C ALA A 45 -2.77 -9.40 10.21
N LEU A 46 -3.63 -8.78 11.03
CA LEU A 46 -3.53 -8.86 12.50
C LEU A 46 -4.05 -10.18 13.08
N ASN A 47 -4.69 -11.03 12.28
CA ASN A 47 -5.29 -12.28 12.77
C ASN A 47 -4.37 -13.51 12.66
N ASN A 48 -3.11 -13.35 12.24
CA ASN A 48 -2.21 -14.49 11.96
C ASN A 48 -0.93 -14.44 12.81
N GLY A 49 -1.05 -14.58 14.13
CA GLY A 49 0.15 -14.50 14.99
C GLY A 49 -0.03 -14.73 16.49
N ASN A 50 -0.79 -15.74 16.92
CA ASN A 50 -0.51 -16.41 18.19
C ASN A 50 0.07 -17.79 17.87
N ASN A 51 1.39 -17.90 17.86
CA ASN A 51 2.22 -19.04 18.30
C ASN A 51 3.63 -18.84 17.73
N GLY A 52 4.59 -18.66 18.63
CA GLY A 52 5.94 -18.26 18.29
C GLY A 52 6.68 -19.29 17.46
N GLU A 53 7.32 -18.82 16.40
CA GLU A 53 8.50 -19.46 15.82
C GLU A 53 9.39 -18.37 15.22
N CYS A 54 10.69 -18.60 15.34
CA CYS A 54 11.76 -17.61 15.27
C CYS A 54 12.15 -17.24 13.83
N ASN A 55 12.48 -15.95 13.64
CA ASN A 55 13.34 -15.39 12.59
C ASN A 55 13.07 -15.85 11.15
N ASP A 56 12.09 -15.23 10.49
CA ASP A 56 12.20 -14.90 9.08
C ASP A 56 11.64 -13.48 8.86
N ASP A 57 12.33 -12.68 8.06
CA ASP A 57 12.23 -11.22 8.03
C ASP A 57 10.82 -10.69 7.70
N ASN A 58 10.08 -10.20 8.71
CA ASN A 58 8.89 -9.35 8.59
C ASN A 58 7.92 -9.76 7.45
N ASP A 59 7.23 -10.89 7.62
CA ASP A 59 6.17 -11.36 6.71
C ASP A 59 4.88 -10.53 6.77
N SER A 60 4.99 -9.20 6.78
CA SER A 60 3.91 -8.38 6.26
C SER A 60 3.83 -8.66 4.77
N SER A 61 2.69 -9.15 4.29
CA SER A 61 2.45 -9.33 2.85
C SER A 61 2.84 -8.02 2.16
N GLY A 62 3.61 -8.06 1.06
CA GLY A 62 4.14 -6.84 0.43
C GLY A 62 3.05 -5.81 0.11
N LEU A 63 1.82 -6.28 -0.08
CA LEU A 63 0.62 -5.48 -0.30
C LEU A 63 0.20 -4.69 0.95
N GLN A 64 0.22 -5.32 2.12
CA GLN A 64 -0.07 -4.66 3.40
C GLN A 64 0.91 -3.52 3.66
N SER A 65 2.22 -3.77 3.50
CA SER A 65 3.25 -2.74 3.70
C SER A 65 3.03 -1.51 2.80
N VAL A 66 2.62 -1.73 1.55
CA VAL A 66 2.29 -0.65 0.61
C VAL A 66 1.05 0.13 1.08
N PHE A 67 0.00 -0.55 1.55
CA PHE A 67 -1.23 0.08 2.03
C PHE A 67 -1.02 0.86 3.34
N GLU A 68 -0.24 0.32 4.26
CA GLU A 68 0.18 1.01 5.49
C GLU A 68 1.05 2.22 5.17
N SER A 69 1.97 2.11 4.21
CA SER A 69 2.79 3.24 3.77
C SER A 69 1.94 4.36 3.14
N MET A 70 0.90 4.02 2.38
CA MET A 70 -0.06 4.99 1.86
C MET A 70 -0.87 5.67 2.98
N GLU A 71 -1.26 4.93 4.02
CA GLU A 71 -1.97 5.48 5.19
C GLU A 71 -1.08 6.38 6.06
N ASN A 72 0.17 5.97 6.32
CA ASN A 72 1.12 6.71 7.14
C ASN A 72 1.66 7.97 6.46
N SER A 73 1.61 8.03 5.12
CA SER A 73 2.05 9.20 4.35
C SER A 73 0.99 10.31 4.27
N ARG A 74 -0.13 10.15 4.97
CA ARG A 74 -1.22 11.12 5.07
C ARG A 74 -0.84 12.25 6.03
N GLY A 75 -0.21 13.31 5.52
CA GLY A 75 -0.04 14.58 6.26
C GLY A 75 1.39 15.10 6.44
N THR A 76 2.42 14.39 5.99
CA THR A 76 3.82 14.85 5.98
C THR A 76 4.19 15.43 4.62
N SER A 77 5.17 16.36 4.59
CA SER A 77 5.55 17.24 3.47
C SER A 77 5.59 16.60 2.07
N ALA A 78 5.32 17.44 1.06
CA ALA A 78 4.94 17.16 -0.33
C ALA A 78 5.70 16.10 -1.18
N SER A 79 6.76 15.45 -0.69
CA SER A 79 7.82 14.92 -1.57
C SER A 79 7.99 13.39 -1.61
N SER A 80 7.45 12.60 -0.68
CA SER A 80 7.72 11.15 -0.66
C SER A 80 6.60 10.33 -1.31
N SER A 81 6.78 9.92 -2.57
CA SER A 81 5.98 8.87 -3.20
C SER A 81 6.23 7.51 -2.53
N VAL A 82 5.20 6.69 -2.37
CA VAL A 82 5.34 5.34 -1.76
C VAL A 82 5.95 4.38 -2.78
N SER A 83 6.95 3.60 -2.36
CA SER A 83 7.60 2.60 -3.21
C SER A 83 6.86 1.27 -3.17
N THR A 84 6.66 0.64 -4.33
CA THR A 84 6.09 -0.71 -4.48
C THR A 84 7.15 -1.79 -4.65
N TYR A 85 8.44 -1.46 -4.46
CA TYR A 85 9.55 -2.35 -4.81
C TYR A 85 9.51 -3.68 -4.05
N THR A 86 9.24 -3.64 -2.75
CA THR A 86 9.10 -4.85 -1.92
C THR A 86 7.97 -5.75 -2.42
N LEU A 87 6.85 -5.16 -2.84
CA LEU A 87 5.73 -5.90 -3.41
C LEU A 87 6.13 -6.56 -4.75
N CYS A 88 6.73 -5.81 -5.67
CA CYS A 88 7.17 -6.34 -6.96
C CYS A 88 8.17 -7.49 -6.78
N ARG A 89 9.15 -7.32 -5.87
CA ARG A 89 10.15 -8.35 -5.56
C ARG A 89 9.50 -9.61 -4.98
N LYS A 90 8.56 -9.47 -4.04
CA LYS A 90 7.85 -10.61 -3.42
C LYS A 90 6.98 -11.36 -4.44
N LEU A 91 6.35 -10.64 -5.38
CA LEU A 91 5.49 -11.24 -6.41
C LEU A 91 6.25 -11.73 -7.65
N GLY A 92 7.58 -11.56 -7.71
CA GLY A 92 8.36 -11.90 -8.92
C GLY A 92 8.02 -11.04 -10.14
N ILE A 93 7.46 -9.85 -9.93
CA ILE A 93 7.08 -8.93 -11.00
C ILE A 93 8.34 -8.28 -11.58
N ASN A 94 8.54 -8.44 -12.89
CA ASN A 94 9.58 -7.73 -13.62
C ASN A 94 9.17 -6.26 -13.80
N VAL A 95 9.86 -5.35 -13.10
CA VAL A 95 9.55 -3.90 -13.13
C VAL A 95 9.85 -3.25 -14.48
N TYR A 96 10.55 -3.94 -15.39
CA TYR A 96 10.89 -3.42 -16.72
C TYR A 96 9.95 -3.93 -17.81
N GLU A 97 8.96 -4.76 -17.49
CA GLU A 97 8.01 -5.32 -18.45
C GLU A 97 6.64 -4.66 -18.29
N GLN A 98 6.03 -4.24 -19.40
CA GLN A 98 4.65 -3.74 -19.39
C GLN A 98 3.68 -4.91 -19.27
N GLN A 99 2.64 -4.74 -18.46
CA GLN A 99 1.56 -5.72 -18.30
C GLN A 99 0.21 -5.01 -18.49
N ASP A 100 -0.82 -5.82 -18.66
CA ASP A 100 -2.20 -5.33 -18.69
C ASP A 100 -2.67 -4.94 -17.27
N ALA A 101 -3.61 -3.99 -17.22
CA ALA A 101 -4.10 -3.36 -15.98
C ALA A 101 -5.47 -3.86 -15.53
#